data_AF-A0A164LCB6-F1
#
_entry.id   AF-A0A164LCB6-F1
#
_cell.length_a   1.000
_cell.length_b   1.000
_cell.length_c   1.000
_cell.angle_alpha   90.00
_cell.angle_beta   90.00
_cell.angle_gamma   90.00
#
_symmetry.space_group_name_H-M   'P 1'
#
loop_
_entity.id
_entity.type
_entity.pdbx_description
1 polymer ?
#
loop_
_entity_poly.entity_id
_entity_poly.type
_entity_poly.pdbx_seq_one_letter_code
_entity_poly.pdbx_strand_id
1 'polypeptide(L)'
;MFVRWKKLYAIYSMQNSKNSKAVLNNTCISHNITGKENCLLGLTNYLTVSCETETQYHTMKYLRCHPLFSLAEKLSVEQGQQLSVWRITTLICIIARNAWEVYSLLNLLTHARSDCTIMEATEILYCVCTFLLYFTREFHTKAKLHYNLRYALILYETGWSTPSEGNQSVPALTPEQSRIVNHRIERNHLIKIVAFAGSGKTTTLLRLTERVNKENPHFRFLLIVYKLIVQYPTKLAGNFQATSFAEPFISWLIAIPLVKAY
;
A
#
# COMPACT_ATOMS: atom_id res chain seq x y z
N MET A 1 -24.02 3.81 -1.96
CA MET A 1 -23.68 5.01 -1.17
C MET A 1 -22.23 5.38 -1.49
N PHE A 2 -21.91 6.67 -1.68
CA PHE A 2 -20.62 7.11 -2.20
C PHE A 2 -19.52 7.10 -1.13
N VAL A 3 -18.37 6.50 -1.43
CA VAL A 3 -17.15 6.49 -0.59
C VAL A 3 -16.48 7.87 -0.67
N ARG A 4 -16.96 8.82 0.14
CA ARG A 4 -16.60 10.26 0.13
C ARG A 4 -15.12 10.44 0.43
N TRP A 5 -14.59 9.75 1.42
CA TRP A 5 -13.20 9.86 1.84
C TRP A 5 -12.24 9.22 0.83
N LYS A 6 -12.59 8.08 0.23
CA LYS A 6 -11.78 7.49 -0.86
C LYS A 6 -11.64 8.44 -2.05
N LYS A 7 -12.72 9.13 -2.42
CA LYS A 7 -12.68 10.17 -3.45
C LYS A 7 -11.80 11.35 -3.06
N LEU A 8 -11.98 11.88 -1.85
CA LEU A 8 -11.18 13.00 -1.36
C LEU A 8 -9.69 12.64 -1.32
N TYR A 9 -9.36 11.43 -0.87
CA TYR A 9 -8.01 10.88 -0.91
C TYR A 9 -7.44 10.87 -2.33
N ALA A 10 -8.19 10.37 -3.31
CA ALA A 10 -7.74 10.31 -4.70
C ALA A 10 -7.43 11.71 -5.26
N ILE A 11 -8.33 12.66 -5.06
CA ILE A 11 -8.16 14.06 -5.52
C ILE A 11 -6.94 14.71 -4.85
N TYR A 12 -6.83 14.58 -3.53
CA TYR A 12 -5.74 15.20 -2.77
C TYR A 12 -4.38 14.55 -3.08
N SER A 13 -4.33 13.22 -3.22
CA SER A 13 -3.10 12.51 -3.53
C SER A 13 -2.57 12.80 -4.93
N MET A 14 -3.44 12.87 -5.94
CA MET A 14 -3.07 13.04 -7.35
C MET A 14 -2.80 14.50 -7.76
N GLN A 15 -3.61 15.44 -7.29
CA GLN A 15 -3.61 16.81 -7.86
C GLN A 15 -3.24 17.89 -6.86
N ASN A 16 -3.03 17.56 -5.57
CA ASN A 16 -2.84 18.56 -4.51
C ASN A 16 -3.85 19.71 -4.61
N SER A 17 -5.10 19.38 -4.97
CA SER A 17 -6.10 20.39 -5.32
C SER A 17 -6.32 21.34 -4.16
N LYS A 18 -6.24 22.65 -4.43
CA LYS A 18 -6.44 23.71 -3.41
C LYS A 18 -7.77 23.54 -2.68
N ASN A 19 -8.80 23.07 -3.38
CA ASN A 19 -10.12 22.81 -2.80
C ASN A 19 -10.09 21.66 -1.79
N SER A 20 -9.43 20.54 -2.13
CA SER A 20 -9.28 19.41 -1.21
C SER A 20 -8.44 19.76 0.02
N LYS A 21 -7.39 20.60 -0.16
CA LYS A 21 -6.60 21.14 0.95
C LYS A 21 -7.43 22.07 1.83
N ALA A 22 -8.26 22.93 1.26
CA ALA A 22 -9.12 23.84 2.02
C ALA A 22 -10.13 23.07 2.88
N VAL A 23 -10.73 21.98 2.36
CA VAL A 23 -11.62 21.11 3.16
C VAL A 23 -10.87 20.53 4.37
N LEU A 24 -9.67 19.99 4.16
CA LEU A 24 -8.86 19.41 5.24
C LEU A 24 -8.39 20.47 6.25
N ASN A 25 -7.98 21.64 5.79
CA ASN A 25 -7.63 22.78 6.65
C ASN A 25 -8.83 23.19 7.53
N ASN A 26 -10.01 23.34 6.93
CA ASN A 26 -11.21 23.75 7.67
C ASN A 26 -11.59 22.72 8.74
N THR A 27 -11.48 21.42 8.43
CA THR A 27 -11.69 20.35 9.41
C THR A 27 -10.62 20.35 10.50
N CYS A 28 -9.36 20.63 10.16
CA CYS A 28 -8.30 20.75 11.17
C CYS A 28 -8.56 21.92 12.12
N ILE A 29 -8.95 23.08 11.59
CA ILE A 29 -9.27 24.28 12.37
C ILE A 29 -10.47 24.02 13.28
N SER A 30 -11.55 23.40 12.77
CA SER A 30 -12.74 23.12 13.57
C SER A 30 -12.50 22.15 14.73
N HIS A 31 -11.47 21.30 14.64
CA HIS A 31 -11.10 20.34 15.67
C HIS A 31 -9.78 20.67 16.39
N ASN A 32 -9.33 21.93 16.33
CA ASN A 32 -8.12 22.42 17.00
C ASN A 32 -6.84 21.62 16.68
N ILE A 33 -6.74 21.10 15.45
CA ILE A 33 -5.53 20.45 14.93
C ILE A 33 -4.62 21.55 14.36
N THR A 34 -3.62 21.96 15.14
CA THR A 34 -2.81 23.15 14.84
C THR A 34 -1.40 22.82 14.38
N GLY A 35 -0.87 21.63 14.67
CA GLY A 35 0.50 21.29 14.27
C GLY A 35 0.91 19.86 14.55
N LYS A 36 2.22 19.61 14.41
CA LYS A 36 2.81 18.26 14.50
C LYS A 36 2.56 17.57 15.84
N GLU A 37 2.53 18.33 16.94
CA GLU A 37 2.41 17.78 18.29
C GLU A 37 1.00 17.25 18.60
N ASN A 38 -0.04 17.94 18.10
CA ASN A 38 -1.42 17.56 18.37
C ASN A 38 -2.13 16.88 17.20
N CYS A 39 -1.53 16.78 16.01
CA CYS A 39 -2.22 16.25 14.83
C CYS A 39 -2.72 14.80 14.98
N LEU A 40 -1.91 13.92 15.58
CA LEU A 40 -2.29 12.52 15.77
C LEU A 40 -3.38 12.36 16.83
N LEU A 41 -3.25 13.07 17.95
CA LEU A 41 -4.26 13.10 19.01
C LEU A 41 -5.56 13.72 18.51
N GLY A 42 -5.47 14.86 17.82
CA GLY A 42 -6.61 15.54 17.25
C GLY A 42 -7.34 14.70 16.20
N LEU A 43 -6.64 13.90 15.40
CA LEU A 43 -7.26 12.92 14.50
C LEU A 43 -8.02 11.82 15.26
N THR A 44 -7.45 11.29 16.35
CA THR A 44 -8.15 10.29 17.17
C THR A 44 -9.42 10.85 17.82
N ASN A 45 -9.38 12.11 18.27
CA ASN A 45 -10.53 12.78 18.85
C ASN A 45 -11.58 13.12 17.78
N TYR A 46 -11.14 13.60 16.61
CA TYR A 46 -12.00 13.87 15.46
C TYR A 46 -12.85 12.65 15.09
N LEU A 47 -12.24 11.47 14.97
CA LEU A 47 -12.97 10.25 14.61
C LEU A 47 -13.82 9.70 15.75
N THR A 48 -13.48 10.00 17.01
CA THR A 48 -14.36 9.65 18.14
C THR A 48 -15.66 10.45 18.07
N VAL A 49 -15.56 11.76 17.83
CA VAL A 49 -16.72 12.67 17.75
C VAL A 49 -17.51 12.49 16.46
N SER A 50 -16.83 12.31 15.32
CA SER A 50 -17.48 12.30 14.01
C SER A 50 -18.09 10.96 13.62
N CYS A 51 -17.67 9.88 14.27
CA CYS A 51 -18.11 8.51 13.97
C CYS A 51 -18.79 7.86 15.18
N GLU A 52 -19.29 8.68 16.11
CA GLU A 52 -20.09 8.24 17.23
C GLU A 52 -21.35 7.56 16.68
N THR A 53 -21.31 6.24 16.67
CA THR A 53 -22.34 5.34 16.15
C THR A 53 -22.77 4.41 17.26
N GLU A 54 -23.96 3.82 17.14
CA GLU A 54 -24.50 2.83 18.07
C GLU A 54 -23.45 1.82 18.53
N THR A 55 -23.59 1.33 19.76
CA THR A 55 -22.66 0.39 20.41
C THR A 55 -22.22 -0.74 19.48
N GLN A 56 -21.03 -0.59 18.88
CA GLN A 56 -20.39 -1.59 18.02
C GLN A 56 -19.74 -2.68 18.88
N TYR A 57 -20.56 -3.34 19.70
CA TYR A 57 -20.11 -4.30 20.70
C TYR A 57 -19.40 -5.49 20.08
N HIS A 58 -19.94 -6.04 18.98
CA HIS A 58 -19.33 -7.19 18.33
C HIS A 58 -18.02 -6.78 17.65
N THR A 59 -17.97 -5.62 16.99
CA THR A 59 -16.74 -5.09 16.40
C THR A 59 -15.65 -4.90 17.45
N MET A 60 -15.98 -4.30 18.60
CA MET A 60 -15.04 -4.10 19.70
C MET A 60 -14.52 -5.44 20.25
N LYS A 61 -15.38 -6.46 20.32
CA LYS A 61 -14.97 -7.83 20.74
C LYS A 61 -13.90 -8.41 19.81
N TYR A 62 -14.01 -8.24 18.50
CA TYR A 62 -12.99 -8.72 17.55
C TYR A 62 -11.73 -7.86 17.57
N LEU A 63 -11.86 -6.54 17.74
CA LEU A 63 -10.71 -5.66 17.87
C LEU A 63 -9.79 -6.04 19.04
N ARG A 64 -10.35 -6.57 20.14
CA ARG A 64 -9.56 -7.09 21.27
C ARG A 64 -8.59 -8.22 20.89
N CYS A 65 -8.84 -8.93 19.79
CA CYS A 65 -7.93 -9.96 19.28
C CYS A 65 -6.74 -9.37 18.50
N HIS A 66 -6.75 -8.08 18.19
CA HIS A 66 -5.64 -7.44 17.49
C HIS A 66 -4.40 -7.36 18.42
N PRO A 67 -3.18 -7.70 17.95
CA PRO A 67 -1.99 -7.75 18.78
C PRO A 67 -1.61 -6.38 19.41
N LEU A 68 -2.03 -5.29 18.78
CA LEU A 68 -1.78 -3.92 19.26
C LEU A 68 -2.93 -3.35 20.09
N PHE A 69 -4.01 -4.10 20.33
CA PHE A 69 -5.18 -3.61 21.07
C PHE A 69 -4.81 -3.14 22.47
N SER A 70 -4.07 -3.94 23.23
CA SER A 70 -3.69 -3.61 24.61
C SER A 70 -2.87 -2.33 24.72
N LEU A 71 -2.06 -2.03 23.69
CA LEU A 71 -1.29 -0.79 23.64
C LEU A 71 -2.20 0.40 23.31
N ALA A 72 -3.10 0.25 22.33
CA ALA A 72 -4.07 1.27 21.98
C ALA A 72 -5.03 1.60 23.14
N GLU A 73 -5.46 0.57 23.88
CA GLU A 73 -6.31 0.73 25.07
C GLU A 73 -5.60 1.53 26.17
N LYS A 74 -4.35 1.18 26.50
CA LYS A 74 -3.55 1.93 27.49
C LYS A 74 -3.41 3.41 27.10
N LEU A 75 -3.06 3.68 25.85
CA LEU A 75 -2.94 5.05 25.34
C LEU A 75 -4.27 5.80 25.39
N SER A 76 -5.39 5.11 25.19
CA SER A 76 -6.72 5.74 25.29
C SER A 76 -7.07 6.09 26.74
N VAL A 77 -6.77 5.18 27.69
CA VAL A 77 -7.04 5.35 29.12
C VAL A 77 -6.14 6.42 29.73
N GLU A 78 -4.86 6.46 29.38
CA GLU A 78 -3.92 7.53 29.79
C GLU A 78 -4.39 8.92 29.38
N GLN A 79 -5.16 9.01 28.29
CA GLN A 79 -5.75 10.26 27.80
C GLN A 79 -7.11 10.58 28.45
N GLY A 80 -7.60 9.74 29.37
CA GLY A 80 -8.86 9.93 30.08
C GLY A 80 -10.10 9.82 29.19
N GLN A 81 -9.99 9.17 28.03
CA GLN A 81 -11.05 9.10 27.02
C GLN A 81 -11.73 7.73 27.00
N GLN A 82 -13.02 7.71 26.65
CA GLN A 82 -13.78 6.47 26.49
C GLN A 82 -13.26 5.62 25.32
N LEU A 83 -13.39 4.31 25.46
CA LEU A 83 -13.02 3.35 24.43
C LEU A 83 -14.09 3.31 23.35
N SER A 84 -13.76 3.83 22.16
CA SER A 84 -14.58 3.68 20.95
C SER A 84 -13.84 2.84 19.91
N VAL A 85 -14.61 2.13 19.07
CA VAL A 85 -14.06 1.30 17.98
C VAL A 85 -13.14 2.13 17.08
N TRP A 86 -13.61 3.32 16.69
CA TRP A 86 -12.88 4.19 15.76
C TRP A 86 -11.64 4.83 16.39
N ARG A 87 -11.67 5.12 17.69
CA ARG A 87 -10.49 5.57 18.43
C ARG A 87 -9.41 4.50 18.48
N ILE A 88 -9.77 3.29 18.89
CA ILE A 88 -8.86 2.14 18.92
C ILE A 88 -8.32 1.85 17.51
N THR A 89 -9.19 1.85 16.50
CA THR A 89 -8.82 1.67 15.09
C THR A 89 -7.77 2.69 14.64
N THR A 90 -7.99 3.97 14.95
CA THR A 90 -7.06 5.05 14.59
C THR A 90 -5.73 4.91 15.32
N LEU A 91 -5.76 4.59 16.61
CA LEU A 91 -4.56 4.36 17.41
C LEU A 91 -3.76 3.18 16.87
N ILE A 92 -4.41 2.06 16.52
CA ILE A 92 -3.77 0.92 15.88
C ILE A 92 -3.07 1.34 14.56
N CYS A 93 -3.73 2.12 13.72
CA CYS A 93 -3.11 2.66 12.49
C CYS A 93 -1.87 3.53 12.76
N ILE A 94 -1.87 4.29 13.85
CA ILE A 94 -0.76 5.17 14.23
C ILE A 94 0.43 4.38 14.83
N ILE A 95 0.15 3.37 15.66
CA ILE A 95 1.19 2.58 16.34
C ILE A 95 1.74 1.43 15.49
N ALA A 96 1.03 1.03 14.42
CA ALA A 96 1.44 -0.06 13.54
C ALA A 96 2.82 0.16 12.92
N ARG A 97 3.69 -0.84 13.08
CA ARG A 97 5.08 -0.85 12.61
C ARG A 97 5.17 -1.24 11.14
N ASN A 98 4.19 -1.98 10.64
CA ASN A 98 4.13 -2.46 9.26
C ASN A 98 2.68 -2.45 8.75
N ALA A 99 2.52 -2.61 7.44
CA ALA A 99 1.20 -2.65 6.82
C ALA A 99 0.39 -3.92 7.16
N TRP A 100 1.04 -5.01 7.58
CA TRP A 100 0.36 -6.25 7.94
C TRP A 100 -0.47 -6.12 9.21
N GLU A 101 0.04 -5.41 10.21
CA GLU A 101 -0.72 -5.06 11.41
C GLU A 101 -1.99 -4.27 11.03
N VAL A 102 -1.88 -3.28 10.14
CA VAL A 102 -3.05 -2.51 9.65
C VAL A 102 -3.99 -3.35 8.78
N TYR A 103 -3.46 -4.27 7.97
CA TYR A 103 -4.28 -5.19 7.18
C TYR A 103 -5.04 -6.19 8.08
N SER A 104 -4.42 -6.67 9.16
CA SER A 104 -5.09 -7.54 10.13
C SER A 104 -6.23 -6.81 10.85
N LEU A 105 -6.06 -5.52 11.15
CA LEU A 105 -7.12 -4.65 11.65
C LEU A 105 -8.32 -4.58 10.69
N LEU A 106 -8.07 -4.39 9.39
CA LEU A 106 -9.11 -4.40 8.35
C LEU A 106 -9.91 -5.71 8.38
N ASN A 107 -9.24 -6.87 8.43
CA ASN A 107 -9.91 -8.17 8.48
C ASN A 107 -10.78 -8.35 9.72
N LEU A 108 -10.36 -7.82 10.87
CA LEU A 108 -11.15 -7.86 12.11
C LEU A 108 -12.36 -6.94 12.03
N LEU A 109 -12.20 -5.72 11.51
CA LEU A 109 -13.29 -4.77 11.34
C LEU A 109 -14.35 -5.30 10.38
N THR A 110 -13.94 -5.99 9.32
CA THR A 110 -14.86 -6.49 8.28
C THR A 110 -15.20 -7.97 8.43
N HIS A 111 -14.95 -8.56 9.60
CA HIS A 111 -15.29 -9.95 9.86
C HIS A 111 -16.81 -10.15 9.71
N ALA A 112 -17.27 -11.30 9.22
CA ALA A 112 -18.70 -11.56 8.93
C ALA A 112 -19.65 -11.46 10.13
N ARG A 113 -19.09 -11.36 11.35
CA ARG A 113 -19.82 -11.22 12.62
C ARG A 113 -19.55 -9.87 13.31
N SER A 114 -18.85 -8.96 12.64
CA SER A 114 -18.62 -7.58 13.06
C SER A 114 -19.87 -6.76 12.74
N ASP A 115 -20.10 -5.71 13.54
CA ASP A 115 -21.20 -4.77 13.28
C ASP A 115 -20.84 -3.80 12.13
N CYS A 116 -19.56 -3.77 11.72
CA CYS A 116 -19.06 -2.85 10.73
C CYS A 116 -19.08 -3.46 9.32
N THR A 117 -19.68 -2.73 8.38
CA THR A 117 -19.65 -3.11 6.96
C THR A 117 -18.26 -2.82 6.36
N ILE A 118 -17.92 -3.55 5.29
CA ILE A 118 -16.70 -3.30 4.50
C ILE A 118 -16.62 -1.84 4.04
N MET A 119 -17.77 -1.28 3.63
CA MET A 119 -17.86 0.09 3.14
C MET A 119 -17.57 1.10 4.25
N GLU A 120 -18.11 0.93 5.44
CA GLU A 120 -17.85 1.81 6.58
C GLU A 120 -16.39 1.73 7.03
N ALA A 121 -15.86 0.51 7.21
CA ALA A 121 -14.48 0.30 7.63
C ALA A 121 -13.50 0.98 6.66
N THR A 122 -13.68 0.75 5.35
CA THR A 122 -12.80 1.33 4.33
C THR A 122 -12.97 2.85 4.24
N GLU A 123 -14.18 3.39 4.36
CA GLU A 123 -14.42 4.83 4.35
C GLU A 123 -13.70 5.54 5.50
N ILE A 124 -13.79 5.00 6.72
CA ILE A 124 -13.08 5.56 7.88
C ILE A 124 -11.56 5.42 7.74
N LEU A 125 -11.08 4.29 7.24
CA LEU A 125 -9.64 4.11 7.03
C LEU A 125 -9.10 5.01 5.91
N TYR A 126 -9.89 5.30 4.88
CA TYR A 126 -9.56 6.33 3.90
C TYR A 126 -9.57 7.73 4.49
N CYS A 127 -10.45 8.02 5.45
CA CYS A 127 -10.40 9.26 6.21
C CYS A 127 -9.07 9.41 6.96
N VAL A 128 -8.70 8.40 7.77
CA VAL A 128 -7.41 8.36 8.48
C VAL A 128 -6.24 8.51 7.49
N CYS A 129 -6.27 7.77 6.38
CA CYS A 129 -5.23 7.81 5.35
C CYS A 129 -5.08 9.21 4.73
N THR A 130 -6.20 9.90 4.49
CA THR A 130 -6.20 11.28 3.95
C THR A 130 -5.56 12.26 4.93
N PHE A 131 -5.92 12.18 6.21
CA PHE A 131 -5.32 13.04 7.23
C PHE A 131 -3.83 12.75 7.45
N LEU A 132 -3.42 11.47 7.47
CA LEU A 132 -2.00 11.13 7.57
C LEU A 132 -1.19 11.63 6.37
N LEU A 133 -1.75 11.60 5.15
CA LEU A 133 -1.12 12.19 3.98
C LEU A 133 -0.99 13.71 4.13
N TYR A 134 -2.04 14.36 4.59
CA TYR A 134 -2.06 15.80 4.84
C TYR A 134 -1.04 16.20 5.92
N PHE A 135 -0.99 15.50 7.06
CA PHE A 135 0.00 15.75 8.11
C PHE A 135 1.44 15.45 7.67
N THR A 136 1.63 14.53 6.73
CA THR A 136 2.97 14.27 6.16
C THR A 136 3.42 15.47 5.32
N ARG A 137 2.50 16.10 4.58
CA ARG A 137 2.78 17.24 3.69
C ARG A 137 2.90 18.57 4.44
N GLU A 138 2.01 18.85 5.39
CA GLU A 138 1.94 20.14 6.08
C GLU A 138 2.70 20.18 7.41
N PHE A 139 2.72 19.07 8.16
CA PHE A 139 3.32 19.01 9.50
C PHE A 139 4.58 18.14 9.57
N HIS A 140 5.07 17.64 8.43
CA HIS A 140 6.26 16.79 8.33
C HIS A 140 6.24 15.61 9.32
N THR A 141 5.08 14.95 9.44
CA THR A 141 4.94 13.68 10.17
C THR A 141 5.59 12.53 9.40
N LYS A 142 5.77 11.38 10.06
CA LYS A 142 6.45 10.22 9.46
C LYS A 142 5.60 9.67 8.30
N ALA A 143 6.11 9.81 7.07
CA ALA A 143 5.46 9.29 5.86
C ALA A 143 5.14 7.78 5.93
N LYS A 144 5.88 7.03 6.77
CA LYS A 144 5.64 5.61 7.05
C LYS A 144 4.22 5.32 7.55
N LEU A 145 3.62 6.22 8.35
CA LEU A 145 2.26 6.04 8.87
C LEU A 145 1.24 5.99 7.73
N HIS A 146 1.31 6.99 6.84
CA HIS A 146 0.49 7.04 5.64
C HIS A 146 0.76 5.85 4.73
N TYR A 147 2.03 5.50 4.49
CA TYR A 147 2.40 4.38 3.62
C TYR A 147 1.84 3.04 4.11
N ASN A 148 2.00 2.73 5.40
CA ASN A 148 1.52 1.47 5.99
C ASN A 148 0.01 1.31 5.79
N LEU A 149 -0.76 2.35 6.12
CA LEU A 149 -2.21 2.33 5.98
C LEU A 149 -2.65 2.29 4.51
N ARG A 150 -2.03 3.12 3.65
CA ARG A 150 -2.34 3.13 2.22
C ARG A 150 -2.07 1.78 1.58
N TYR A 151 -0.95 1.16 1.91
CA TYR A 151 -0.58 -0.15 1.37
C TYR A 151 -1.53 -1.25 1.87
N ALA A 152 -1.89 -1.26 3.15
CA ALA A 152 -2.88 -2.18 3.70
C ALA A 152 -4.24 -2.07 2.99
N LEU A 153 -4.72 -0.84 2.74
CA LEU A 153 -5.95 -0.59 1.98
C LEU A 153 -5.86 -1.14 0.55
N ILE A 154 -4.72 -0.98 -0.14
CA ILE A 154 -4.52 -1.57 -1.48
C ILE A 154 -4.60 -3.10 -1.42
N LEU A 155 -3.91 -3.71 -0.46
CA LEU A 155 -3.92 -5.17 -0.30
C LEU A 155 -5.33 -5.70 -0.04
N TYR A 156 -6.11 -4.99 0.77
CA TYR A 156 -7.48 -5.33 1.08
C TYR A 156 -8.40 -5.20 -0.15
N GLU A 157 -8.33 -4.08 -0.88
CA GLU A 157 -9.16 -3.85 -2.08
C GLU A 157 -8.83 -4.76 -3.25
N THR A 158 -7.57 -5.16 -3.37
CA THR A 158 -7.13 -6.11 -4.41
C THR A 158 -7.45 -7.57 -4.07
N GLY A 159 -8.10 -7.80 -2.93
CA GLY A 159 -8.52 -9.13 -2.53
C GLY A 159 -7.33 -10.04 -2.26
N TRP A 160 -6.28 -9.53 -1.59
CA TRP A 160 -5.26 -10.42 -1.03
C TRP A 160 -5.97 -11.36 -0.06
N SER A 161 -6.30 -12.57 -0.50
CA SER A 161 -6.73 -13.63 0.40
C SER A 161 -5.58 -13.88 1.35
N THR A 162 -5.83 -13.79 2.66
CA THR A 162 -4.91 -14.33 3.66
C THR A 162 -4.48 -15.73 3.22
N PRO A 163 -3.18 -16.06 3.22
CA PRO A 163 -2.75 -17.42 3.02
C PRO A 163 -3.36 -18.23 4.17
N SER A 164 -4.37 -19.02 3.86
CA SER A 164 -4.72 -20.17 4.69
C SER A 164 -3.44 -20.98 4.85
N GLU A 165 -3.13 -21.27 6.11
CA GLU A 165 -1.98 -22.04 6.55
C GLU A 165 -1.69 -23.18 5.57
N GLY A 166 -0.53 -23.13 4.90
CA GLY A 166 -0.04 -24.28 4.14
C GLY A 166 0.62 -23.99 2.79
N ASN A 167 0.32 -22.89 2.10
CA ASN A 167 0.94 -22.62 0.81
C ASN A 167 1.47 -21.18 0.73
N GLN A 168 2.77 -21.06 0.43
CA GLN A 168 3.43 -19.80 0.06
C GLN A 168 2.82 -19.28 -1.25
N SER A 169 1.61 -18.72 -1.20
CA SER A 169 0.90 -18.24 -2.38
C SER A 169 1.33 -16.79 -2.67
N VAL A 170 2.30 -16.73 -3.57
CA VAL A 170 2.76 -15.64 -4.43
C VAL A 170 1.73 -14.48 -4.59
N PRO A 171 2.16 -13.21 -4.74
CA PRO A 171 1.28 -12.05 -4.87
C PRO A 171 0.20 -12.06 -5.95
N ALA A 172 -1.05 -11.74 -5.60
CA ALA A 172 -2.13 -11.55 -6.56
C ALA A 172 -1.71 -10.54 -7.65
N LEU A 173 -1.81 -10.96 -8.91
CA LEU A 173 -1.36 -10.16 -10.05
C LEU A 173 -2.35 -9.04 -10.31
N THR A 174 -1.85 -7.85 -10.69
CA THR A 174 -2.73 -6.83 -11.27
C THR A 174 -3.33 -7.33 -12.58
N PRO A 175 -4.43 -6.73 -13.08
CA PRO A 175 -5.01 -7.09 -14.37
C PRO A 175 -3.99 -7.04 -15.53
N GLU A 176 -3.09 -6.06 -15.52
CA GLU A 176 -2.03 -5.90 -16.51
C GLU A 176 -0.97 -6.99 -16.39
N GLN A 177 -0.53 -7.29 -15.16
CA GLN A 177 0.41 -8.39 -14.91
C GLN A 177 -0.22 -9.75 -15.28
N SER A 178 -1.51 -9.94 -15.01
CA SER A 178 -2.27 -11.13 -15.39
C SER A 178 -2.37 -11.27 -16.91
N ARG A 179 -2.61 -10.18 -17.65
CA ARG A 179 -2.56 -10.18 -19.13
C ARG A 179 -1.18 -10.58 -19.65
N ILE A 180 -0.12 -10.11 -19.03
CA ILE A 180 1.26 -10.50 -19.39
C ILE A 180 1.49 -11.98 -19.10
N VAL A 181 1.13 -12.47 -17.91
CA VAL A 181 1.32 -13.87 -17.50
C VAL A 181 0.52 -14.83 -18.38
N ASN A 182 -0.71 -14.46 -18.74
CA ASN A 182 -1.60 -15.26 -19.58
C ASN A 182 -1.35 -15.06 -21.09
N HIS A 183 -0.36 -14.26 -21.47
CA HIS A 183 -0.02 -14.08 -22.88
C HIS A 183 0.51 -15.40 -23.46
N ARG A 184 -0.08 -15.82 -24.58
CA ARG A 184 0.35 -17.02 -25.31
C ARG A 184 1.65 -16.73 -26.04
N ILE A 185 2.72 -17.45 -25.69
CA ILE A 185 4.02 -17.34 -26.35
C ILE A 185 4.05 -18.34 -27.50
N GLU A 186 4.31 -17.85 -28.72
CA GLU A 186 4.45 -18.68 -29.92
C GLU A 186 5.91 -18.72 -30.39
N ARG A 187 6.24 -19.72 -31.22
CA ARG A 187 7.58 -19.82 -31.82
C ARG A 187 7.80 -18.60 -32.72
N ASN A 188 8.95 -17.93 -32.57
CA ASN A 188 9.35 -16.69 -33.27
C ASN A 188 8.66 -15.38 -32.80
N HIS A 189 7.94 -15.36 -31.67
CA HIS A 189 7.44 -14.11 -31.11
C HIS A 189 8.54 -13.30 -30.41
N LEU A 190 8.60 -12.01 -30.71
CA LEU A 190 9.38 -11.02 -29.96
C LEU A 190 8.45 -10.21 -29.06
N ILE A 191 8.56 -10.43 -27.75
CA ILE A 191 7.71 -9.81 -26.73
C ILE A 191 8.52 -8.76 -25.98
N LYS A 192 8.05 -7.51 -25.99
CA LYS A 192 8.63 -6.39 -25.21
C LYS A 192 7.70 -6.04 -24.05
N ILE A 193 8.16 -6.25 -22.82
CA ILE A 193 7.45 -5.85 -21.60
C ILE A 193 8.04 -4.56 -21.08
N VAL A 194 7.26 -3.48 -21.07
CA VAL A 194 7.67 -2.16 -20.54
C VAL A 194 7.03 -1.97 -19.18
N ALA A 195 7.83 -1.60 -18.17
CA ALA A 195 7.35 -1.53 -16.79
C ALA A 195 8.21 -0.60 -15.92
N PHE A 196 7.55 0.29 -15.16
CA PHE A 196 8.19 1.24 -14.24
C PHE A 196 8.91 0.55 -13.07
N ALA A 197 9.84 1.24 -12.40
CA ALA A 197 10.48 0.72 -11.19
C ALA A 197 9.41 0.35 -10.12
N GLY A 198 9.61 -0.77 -9.42
CA GLY A 198 8.67 -1.23 -8.38
C GLY A 198 7.37 -1.91 -8.86
N SER A 199 7.12 -2.00 -10.17
CA SER A 199 5.87 -2.60 -10.73
C SER A 199 5.84 -4.14 -10.77
N GLY A 200 6.70 -4.82 -10.01
CA GLY A 200 6.70 -6.28 -9.92
C GLY A 200 7.22 -7.03 -11.16
N LYS A 201 8.06 -6.39 -12.00
CA LYS A 201 8.68 -7.01 -13.20
C LYS A 201 9.18 -8.44 -12.98
N THR A 202 9.98 -8.63 -11.93
CA THR A 202 10.56 -9.93 -11.59
C THR A 202 9.48 -10.96 -11.25
N THR A 203 8.49 -10.58 -10.45
CA THR A 203 7.36 -11.44 -10.07
C THR A 203 6.53 -11.85 -11.28
N THR A 204 6.26 -10.91 -12.20
CA THR A 204 5.51 -11.18 -13.42
C THR A 204 6.25 -12.14 -14.35
N LEU A 205 7.57 -11.96 -14.52
CA LEU A 205 8.37 -12.86 -15.35
C LEU A 205 8.44 -14.28 -14.76
N LEU A 206 8.66 -14.41 -13.44
CA LEU A 206 8.67 -15.71 -12.78
C LEU A 206 7.37 -16.48 -13.00
N ARG A 207 6.22 -15.82 -12.78
CA ARG A 207 4.91 -16.46 -12.98
C ARG A 207 4.63 -16.83 -14.44
N LEU A 208 5.05 -15.98 -15.39
CA LEU A 208 4.95 -16.29 -16.81
C LEU A 208 5.75 -17.56 -17.13
N THR A 209 7.00 -17.65 -16.65
CA THR A 209 7.84 -18.83 -16.88
C THR A 209 7.29 -20.09 -16.22
N GLU A 210 6.77 -19.99 -14.99
CA GLU A 210 6.14 -21.12 -14.28
C GLU A 210 4.92 -21.66 -15.06
N ARG A 211 4.03 -20.77 -15.51
CA ARG A 211 2.85 -21.16 -16.30
C ARG A 211 3.27 -21.86 -17.59
N VAL A 212 4.19 -21.26 -18.35
CA VAL A 212 4.63 -21.81 -19.64
C VAL A 212 5.35 -23.14 -19.45
N ASN A 213 6.18 -23.29 -18.40
CA ASN A 213 6.82 -24.56 -18.09
C ASN A 213 5.80 -25.64 -17.69
N LYS A 214 4.72 -25.26 -17.00
CA LYS A 214 3.63 -26.19 -16.65
C LYS A 214 2.87 -26.67 -17.88
N GLU A 215 2.63 -25.79 -18.85
CA GLU A 215 1.95 -26.13 -20.10
C GLU A 215 2.86 -26.82 -21.13
N ASN A 216 4.14 -26.43 -21.16
CA ASN A 216 5.14 -26.90 -22.11
C ASN A 216 6.49 -27.15 -21.41
N PRO A 217 6.69 -28.32 -20.80
CA PRO A 217 7.89 -28.63 -20.00
C PRO A 217 9.21 -28.57 -20.79
N HIS A 218 9.16 -28.65 -22.12
CA HIS A 218 10.34 -28.56 -22.98
C HIS A 218 10.72 -27.12 -23.36
N PHE A 219 9.91 -26.13 -22.99
CA PHE A 219 10.20 -24.72 -23.26
C PHE A 219 11.30 -24.22 -22.33
N ARG A 220 12.31 -23.53 -22.85
CA ARG A 220 13.46 -23.03 -22.07
C ARG A 220 13.53 -21.51 -22.17
N PHE A 221 13.81 -20.89 -21.03
CA PHE A 221 13.94 -19.45 -20.91
C PHE A 221 15.41 -19.05 -20.72
N LEU A 222 15.87 -18.07 -21.50
CA LEU A 222 17.12 -17.36 -21.23
C LEU A 222 16.79 -15.99 -20.64
N LEU A 223 17.24 -15.76 -19.41
CA LEU A 223 17.11 -14.48 -18.73
C LEU A 223 18.43 -13.71 -18.84
N ILE A 224 18.45 -12.63 -19.62
CA ILE A 224 19.59 -11.72 -19.71
C ILE A 224 19.26 -10.45 -18.92
N VAL A 225 20.07 -10.13 -17.91
CA VAL A 225 19.90 -8.94 -17.07
C VAL A 225 21.14 -8.06 -17.17
N TYR A 226 20.96 -6.81 -17.56
CA TYR A 226 21.99 -5.79 -17.51
C TYR A 226 21.85 -4.99 -16.22
N LYS A 227 22.82 -5.13 -15.32
CA LYS A 227 22.95 -4.25 -14.16
C LYS A 227 23.92 -3.14 -14.50
N LEU A 228 23.41 -1.93 -14.74
CA LEU A 228 24.26 -0.75 -14.81
C LEU A 228 24.79 -0.48 -13.40
N ILE A 229 26.06 -0.80 -13.15
CA ILE A 229 26.76 -0.35 -11.96
C ILE A 229 27.19 1.08 -12.25
N VAL A 230 26.49 2.05 -11.66
CA VAL A 230 26.98 3.43 -11.62
C VAL A 230 28.12 3.45 -10.59
N GLN A 231 29.35 3.26 -11.03
CA GLN A 231 30.53 3.60 -10.24
C GLN A 231 30.57 5.13 -10.14
N TYR A 232 30.38 5.67 -8.94
CA TYR A 232 30.76 7.05 -8.65
C TYR A 232 32.30 7.12 -8.72
N PRO A 233 32.90 7.97 -9.57
CA PRO A 233 34.35 8.08 -9.62
C PRO A 233 34.84 8.74 -8.32
N THR A 234 35.42 7.94 -7.44
CA THR A 234 36.38 8.42 -6.46
C THR A 234 37.62 8.82 -7.26
N LYS A 235 38.06 10.07 -7.09
CA LYS A 235 39.19 10.70 -7.78
C LYS A 235 40.38 9.73 -7.98
N LEU A 236 40.68 9.42 -9.23
CA LEU A 236 42.03 9.08 -9.67
C LEU A 236 42.34 9.86 -10.94
N ALA A 237 43.50 10.51 -10.90
CA ALA A 237 44.02 11.41 -11.90
C ALA A 237 44.23 10.71 -13.27
N GLY A 238 44.10 11.48 -14.34
CA GLY A 238 44.60 11.10 -15.68
C GLY A 238 43.54 11.10 -16.77
N ASN A 239 43.46 12.23 -17.48
CA ASN A 239 43.00 12.44 -18.86
C ASN A 239 42.15 11.33 -19.51
N PHE A 240 40.82 11.43 -19.44
CA PHE A 240 39.92 11.07 -20.55
C PHE A 240 38.60 11.84 -20.41
N GLN A 241 38.21 12.56 -21.46
CA GLN A 241 36.92 13.26 -21.54
C GLN A 241 35.79 12.24 -21.67
N ALA A 242 34.88 12.21 -20.70
CA ALA A 242 33.60 11.54 -20.82
C ALA A 242 32.59 12.55 -21.39
N THR A 243 32.16 12.35 -22.64
CA THR A 243 30.97 13.00 -23.17
C THR A 243 29.73 12.32 -22.60
N SER A 244 28.92 13.11 -21.90
CA SER A 244 27.68 12.70 -21.27
C SER A 244 26.57 12.47 -22.30
N PHE A 245 25.90 11.33 -22.22
CA PHE A 245 24.48 11.23 -22.55
C PHE A 245 23.75 10.61 -21.36
N ALA A 246 22.98 11.44 -20.67
CA ALA A 246 22.10 11.03 -19.59
C ALA A 246 20.73 10.69 -20.19
N GLU A 247 20.36 9.40 -20.19
CA GLU A 247 18.95 8.99 -20.18
C GLU A 247 18.70 8.08 -18.97
N PRO A 248 17.69 8.37 -18.13
CA PRO A 248 17.49 7.66 -16.89
C PRO A 248 16.76 6.34 -17.13
N PHE A 249 17.40 5.25 -16.71
CA PHE A 249 16.76 4.02 -16.22
C PHE A 249 15.69 3.37 -17.11
N ILE A 250 16.14 2.77 -18.23
CA ILE A 250 15.44 1.65 -18.86
C ILE A 250 16.24 0.38 -18.55
N SER A 251 15.79 -0.38 -17.55
CA SER A 251 16.26 -1.76 -17.38
C SER A 251 15.63 -2.60 -18.50
N TRP A 252 16.36 -2.81 -19.59
CA TRP A 252 15.97 -3.75 -20.63
C TRP A 252 16.10 -5.18 -20.10
N LEU A 253 14.96 -5.85 -19.93
CA LEU A 253 14.89 -7.29 -19.69
C LEU A 253 14.47 -7.91 -21.01
N ILE A 254 15.43 -8.53 -21.71
CA ILE A 254 15.20 -9.27 -22.95
C ILE A 254 15.15 -10.75 -22.56
N ALA A 255 13.98 -11.37 -22.70
CA ALA A 255 13.83 -12.81 -22.61
C ALA A 255 13.91 -13.38 -24.03
N ILE A 256 14.97 -14.15 -24.33
CA ILE A 256 15.13 -14.82 -25.63
C ILE A 256 14.73 -16.30 -25.44
N PRO A 257 13.74 -16.83 -26.17
CA PRO A 257 13.50 -18.26 -26.18
C PRO A 257 14.66 -18.96 -26.90
N LEU A 258 15.36 -19.88 -26.22
CA LEU A 258 16.38 -20.71 -26.83
C LEU A 258 15.79 -22.08 -27.18
N VAL A 259 15.89 -22.47 -28.45
CA VAL A 259 15.61 -23.83 -28.92
C VAL A 259 16.93 -24.46 -29.36
N LYS A 260 17.23 -25.67 -28.87
CA LYS A 260 18.29 -26.51 -29.44
C LYS A 260 17.82 -26.98 -30.81
N ALA A 261 18.59 -26.69 -31.84
CA ALA A 261 18.52 -27.42 -33.09
C ALA A 261 18.91 -28.88 -32.81
N TYR A 262 18.02 -29.81 -33.17
CA TYR A 262 18.37 -31.19 -33.51
C TYR A 262 17.87 -31.41 -34.93
#